data_AF-A0A2T2NK68-F1
#
_entry.id   AF-A0A2T2NK68-F1
#
_cell.length_a   1.000
_cell.length_b   1.000
_cell.length_c   1.000
_cell.angle_alpha   90.00
_cell.angle_beta   90.00
_cell.angle_gamma   90.00
#
_symmetry.space_group_name_H-M   'P 1'
#
loop_
_entity.id
_entity.type
_entity.pdbx_description
1 polymer ?
#
loop_
_entity_poly.entity_id
_entity_poly.type
_entity_poly.pdbx_seq_one_letter_code
_entity_poly.pdbx_strand_id
1 'polypeptide(L)'
;MGAAATASWLLLLSWARAARGEVAPEITAVEEGYNIVAKVPCEGCPFLWQDVSKGLDGPWEEREDGNALLLNISLPYDSAFLSINNAPLLSDSSILPRIYANQVVLDISASDLSTAIESNQLEANHEEGSSVGGGYFGLSYSYSLRPIRTSIESSYSADGSTNRPLNALLFQFDVLELHSDLPEHPMSHKLQSPDQKKLELILLEKPVLSPLQPAAAYEIINASLTPRSHNPPPPSSPLTRTMKFPEWDAFGKKGTASHAASRMGASFLDYISSGVWALFMFCLSIIALFVVVCLFCIFGCGWCEDEYASAQHGKKRRGGSGGGGGGWGDVEKGKGKGRFLSPEELGIVGRGRIVGVGKSD
;
A
#
# COMPACT_ATOMS: atom_id res chain seq x y z
N MET A 1 -31.32 31.19 -59.03
CA MET A 1 -31.13 29.91 -58.32
C MET A 1 -29.62 29.72 -58.13
N GLY A 2 -29.07 29.86 -56.92
CA GLY A 2 -27.61 29.77 -56.75
C GLY A 2 -27.01 30.22 -55.41
N ALA A 3 -27.78 30.28 -54.32
CA ALA A 3 -27.29 30.79 -53.03
C ALA A 3 -27.27 29.75 -51.89
N ALA A 4 -27.69 28.50 -52.14
CA ALA A 4 -27.86 27.49 -51.09
C ALA A 4 -26.63 26.55 -50.90
N ALA A 5 -25.63 26.60 -51.79
CA ALA A 5 -24.54 25.63 -51.79
C ALA A 5 -23.31 26.02 -50.92
N THR A 6 -23.19 27.28 -50.50
CA THR A 6 -21.99 27.79 -49.79
C THR A 6 -22.08 27.67 -48.26
N ALA A 7 -23.29 27.56 -47.69
CA ALA A 7 -23.47 27.42 -46.24
C ALA A 7 -23.07 26.03 -45.71
N SER A 8 -23.15 24.99 -46.56
CA SER A 8 -22.86 23.61 -46.15
C SER A 8 -21.35 23.32 -46.01
N TRP A 9 -20.50 24.08 -46.70
CA TRP A 9 -19.04 23.90 -46.64
C TRP A 9 -18.42 24.52 -45.37
N LEU A 10 -19.01 25.59 -44.83
CA LEU A 10 -18.52 26.23 -43.60
C LEU A 10 -18.82 25.40 -42.35
N LEU A 11 -19.90 24.63 -42.33
CA LEU A 11 -20.21 23.68 -41.26
C LEU A 11 -19.30 22.44 -41.27
N LEU A 12 -18.89 21.96 -42.45
CA LEU A 12 -17.92 20.85 -42.54
C LEU A 12 -16.51 21.25 -42.08
N LEU A 13 -16.10 22.51 -42.32
CA LEU A 13 -14.82 23.04 -41.85
C LEU A 13 -14.79 23.30 -40.33
N SER A 14 -15.93 23.56 -39.69
CA SER A 14 -15.98 23.70 -38.22
C SER A 14 -15.92 22.35 -37.51
N TRP A 15 -16.47 21.28 -38.10
CA TRP A 15 -16.37 19.91 -37.58
C TRP A 15 -14.95 19.33 -37.74
N ALA A 16 -14.24 19.68 -38.81
CA ALA A 16 -12.84 19.29 -38.98
C ALA A 16 -11.87 19.98 -38.00
N ARG A 17 -12.27 21.09 -37.37
CA ARG A 17 -11.46 21.76 -36.32
C ARG A 17 -11.59 21.12 -34.93
N ALA A 18 -12.67 20.38 -34.69
CA ALA A 18 -12.95 19.76 -33.39
C ALA A 18 -12.21 18.43 -33.15
N ALA A 19 -11.44 17.94 -34.12
CA ALA A 19 -10.75 16.64 -34.04
C ALA A 19 -9.22 16.75 -33.92
N ARG A 20 -8.65 17.95 -33.72
CA ARG A 20 -7.30 18.05 -33.15
C ARG A 20 -7.46 17.91 -31.65
N GLY A 21 -7.23 16.71 -31.14
CA GLY A 21 -7.18 16.46 -29.70
C GLY A 21 -6.29 17.50 -29.04
N GLU A 22 -6.82 18.18 -28.03
CA GLU A 22 -6.06 19.13 -27.23
C GLU A 22 -4.95 18.36 -26.51
N VAL A 23 -3.70 18.76 -26.74
CA VAL A 23 -2.54 18.13 -26.08
C VAL A 23 -2.68 18.34 -24.58
N ALA A 24 -2.50 17.27 -23.81
CA ALA A 24 -2.64 17.34 -22.36
C ALA A 24 -1.67 18.40 -21.77
N PRO A 25 -2.11 19.18 -20.78
CA PRO A 25 -1.26 20.17 -20.11
C PRO A 25 -0.10 19.49 -19.37
N GLU A 26 0.95 20.26 -19.07
CA GLU A 26 2.13 19.76 -18.33
C GLU A 26 1.80 19.37 -16.88
N ILE A 27 0.83 20.04 -16.28
CA ILE A 27 0.33 19.76 -14.94
C ILE A 27 -1.18 19.58 -15.04
N THR A 28 -1.68 18.44 -14.58
CA THR A 28 -3.10 18.13 -14.49
C THR A 28 -3.44 17.92 -13.01
N ALA A 29 -4.35 18.70 -12.45
CA ALA A 29 -4.86 18.46 -11.10
C ALA A 29 -5.95 17.38 -11.15
N VAL A 30 -5.74 16.27 -10.44
CA VAL A 30 -6.74 15.21 -10.27
C VAL A 30 -7.64 15.55 -9.09
N GLU A 31 -7.01 15.97 -7.99
CA GLU A 31 -7.67 16.46 -6.79
C GLU A 31 -6.95 17.72 -6.34
N GLU A 32 -7.65 18.85 -6.36
CA GLU A 32 -7.06 20.15 -6.05
C GLU A 32 -6.40 20.12 -4.66
N GLY A 33 -5.12 20.51 -4.61
CA GLY A 33 -4.36 20.57 -3.37
C GLY A 33 -3.73 19.24 -2.90
N TYR A 34 -4.12 18.09 -3.46
CA TYR A 34 -3.75 16.79 -2.92
C TYR A 34 -3.23 15.78 -3.94
N ASN A 35 -3.73 15.80 -5.17
CA ASN A 35 -3.29 14.88 -6.22
C ASN A 35 -3.11 15.63 -7.54
N ILE A 36 -1.89 15.61 -8.05
CA ILE A 36 -1.51 16.22 -9.31
C ILE A 36 -0.73 15.22 -10.16
N VAL A 37 -0.90 15.29 -11.46
CA VAL A 37 -0.14 14.52 -12.43
C VAL A 37 0.72 15.48 -13.24
N ALA A 38 2.03 15.32 -13.15
CA ALA A 38 3.00 16.08 -13.92
C ALA A 38 3.49 15.26 -15.12
N LYS A 39 3.30 15.82 -16.32
CA LYS A 39 3.87 15.33 -17.58
C LYS A 39 5.21 16.01 -17.80
N VAL A 40 6.29 15.37 -17.35
CA VAL A 40 7.65 15.90 -17.43
C VAL A 40 8.28 15.52 -18.77
N PRO A 41 8.60 16.47 -19.67
CA PRO A 41 9.25 16.14 -20.94
C PRO A 41 10.60 15.46 -20.69
N CYS A 42 10.93 14.46 -21.50
CA CYS A 42 12.15 13.65 -21.35
C CYS A 42 13.07 13.89 -22.55
N GLU A 43 13.89 14.93 -22.46
CA GLU A 43 14.68 15.39 -23.60
C GLU A 43 15.82 14.41 -23.90
N GLY A 44 15.79 13.80 -25.10
CA GLY A 44 16.78 12.84 -25.58
C GLY A 44 16.60 11.41 -25.06
N CYS A 45 15.51 11.12 -24.34
CA CYS A 45 15.23 9.80 -23.81
C CYS A 45 14.73 8.85 -24.91
N PRO A 46 15.15 7.58 -24.91
CA PRO A 46 14.61 6.58 -25.81
C PRO A 46 13.15 6.28 -25.46
N PHE A 47 12.26 6.23 -26.46
CA PHE A 47 10.89 5.78 -26.27
C PHE A 47 10.82 4.26 -26.38
N LEU A 48 10.47 3.59 -25.28
CA LEU A 48 10.32 2.14 -25.25
C LEU A 48 8.89 1.75 -25.60
N TRP A 49 8.74 0.87 -26.58
CA TRP A 49 7.44 0.37 -27.04
C TRP A 49 7.52 -1.12 -27.36
N GLN A 50 6.37 -1.79 -27.34
CA GLN A 50 6.23 -3.17 -27.80
C GLN A 50 5.31 -3.21 -29.01
N ASP A 51 5.72 -3.90 -30.06
CA ASP A 51 4.85 -4.17 -31.21
C ASP A 51 3.85 -5.28 -30.89
N VAL A 52 2.65 -4.87 -30.52
CA VAL A 52 1.51 -5.77 -30.27
C VAL A 52 0.65 -6.02 -31.52
N SER A 53 1.05 -5.54 -32.71
CA SER A 53 0.24 -5.63 -33.94
C SER A 53 -0.11 -7.06 -34.35
N LYS A 54 0.69 -8.05 -33.92
CA LYS A 54 0.49 -9.48 -34.20
C LYS A 54 -0.32 -10.21 -33.12
N GLY A 55 -0.83 -9.48 -32.10
CA GLY A 55 -1.54 -10.07 -30.96
C GLY A 55 -0.63 -10.89 -30.02
N LEU A 56 0.68 -10.70 -30.13
CA LEU A 56 1.70 -11.27 -29.26
C LEU A 56 2.59 -10.12 -28.77
N ASP A 57 3.05 -10.19 -27.52
CA ASP A 57 3.97 -9.21 -26.97
C ASP A 57 5.33 -9.37 -27.66
N GLY A 58 5.64 -8.41 -28.54
CA GLY A 58 6.95 -8.31 -29.17
C GLY A 58 8.06 -7.95 -28.18
N PRO A 59 9.34 -8.08 -28.56
CA PRO A 59 10.43 -7.55 -27.75
C PRO A 59 10.26 -6.03 -27.58
N TRP A 60 10.76 -5.50 -26.47
CA TRP A 60 10.84 -4.05 -26.27
C TRP A 60 11.83 -3.45 -27.28
N GLU A 61 11.35 -2.49 -28.05
CA GLU A 61 12.13 -1.77 -29.05
C GLU A 61 12.23 -0.28 -28.69
N GLU A 62 13.30 0.36 -29.14
CA GLU A 62 13.53 1.79 -28.96
C GLU A 62 13.02 2.56 -30.18
N ARG A 63 12.42 3.72 -29.92
CA ARG A 63 11.97 4.69 -30.92
C ARG A 63 12.42 6.10 -30.54
N GLU A 64 12.68 6.94 -31.53
CA GLU A 64 13.20 8.31 -31.34
C GLU A 64 12.09 9.37 -31.19
N ASP A 65 10.89 8.97 -30.75
CA ASP A 65 9.78 9.90 -30.59
C ASP A 65 9.96 10.77 -29.35
N GLY A 66 9.49 12.03 -29.46
CA GLY A 66 9.39 12.92 -28.32
C GLY A 66 8.49 12.30 -27.24
N ASN A 67 8.99 12.24 -26.01
CA ASN A 67 8.34 11.53 -24.92
C ASN A 67 8.36 12.33 -23.61
N ALA A 68 7.50 11.90 -22.69
CA ALA A 68 7.38 12.48 -21.37
C ALA A 68 7.22 11.37 -20.33
N LEU A 69 7.62 11.68 -19.11
CA LEU A 69 7.44 10.84 -17.92
C LEU A 69 6.22 11.34 -17.16
N LEU A 70 5.35 10.43 -16.76
CA LEU A 70 4.22 10.75 -15.90
C LEU A 70 4.59 10.55 -14.43
N LEU A 71 4.45 11.62 -13.66
CA LEU A 71 4.63 11.64 -12.22
C LEU A 71 3.27 11.95 -11.58
N ASN A 72 2.66 10.96 -10.95
CA ASN A 72 1.51 11.07 -10.05
C ASN A 72 2.01 11.49 -8.66
N ILE A 73 1.80 12.74 -8.29
CA ILE A 73 2.17 13.28 -6.99
C ILE A 73 0.93 13.32 -6.12
N SER A 74 0.97 12.60 -5.01
CA SER A 74 -0.12 12.54 -4.04
C SER A 74 0.36 12.97 -2.65
N LEU A 75 -0.51 13.68 -1.96
CA LEU A 75 -0.32 14.13 -0.60
C LEU A 75 -1.49 13.57 0.23
N PRO A 76 -1.30 12.53 1.04
CA PRO A 76 -2.40 11.95 1.79
C PRO A 76 -2.88 12.90 2.90
N TYR A 77 -4.19 12.95 3.11
CA TYR A 77 -4.84 13.80 4.11
C TYR A 77 -4.34 13.57 5.55
N ASP A 78 -3.99 12.32 5.86
CA ASP A 78 -3.72 11.86 7.23
C ASP A 78 -2.22 11.78 7.56
N SER A 79 -1.34 12.15 6.62
CA SER A 79 0.10 11.95 6.78
C SER A 79 0.93 13.08 6.21
N ALA A 80 2.05 13.37 6.87
CA ALA A 80 2.98 14.43 6.45
C ALA A 80 4.04 13.94 5.44
N PHE A 81 3.72 12.97 4.57
CA PHE A 81 4.62 12.51 3.51
C PHE A 81 4.04 12.84 2.14
N LEU A 82 4.93 13.06 1.17
CA LEU A 82 4.56 13.33 -0.22
C LEU A 82 4.92 12.09 -1.05
N SER A 83 3.97 11.48 -1.74
CA SER A 83 4.26 10.34 -2.62
C SER A 83 4.40 10.77 -4.07
N ILE A 84 5.32 10.13 -4.79
CA ILE A 84 5.42 10.23 -6.25
C ILE A 84 5.34 8.81 -6.81
N ASN A 85 4.36 8.54 -7.67
CA ASN A 85 4.06 7.21 -8.22
C ASN A 85 4.01 6.14 -7.11
N ASN A 86 3.25 6.42 -6.04
CA ASN A 86 3.09 5.59 -4.84
C ASN A 86 4.33 5.36 -3.98
N ALA A 87 5.46 5.95 -4.33
CA ALA A 87 6.67 5.90 -3.50
C ALA A 87 6.64 7.06 -2.47
N PRO A 88 6.59 6.79 -1.16
CA PRO A 88 6.50 7.83 -0.14
C PRO A 88 7.85 8.55 0.03
N LEU A 89 7.94 9.76 -0.50
CA LEU A 89 9.02 10.71 -0.23
C LEU A 89 8.72 11.50 1.06
N LEU A 90 9.79 12.05 1.65
CA LEU A 90 9.70 12.82 2.90
C LEU A 90 9.13 12.05 4.11
N SER A 91 9.13 10.72 4.06
CA SER A 91 8.85 9.90 5.24
C SER A 91 9.99 9.97 6.26
N ASP A 92 9.72 9.56 7.49
CA ASP A 92 10.72 9.45 8.57
C ASP A 92 11.82 8.40 8.28
N SER A 93 11.69 7.66 7.17
CA SER A 93 12.67 6.69 6.73
C SER A 93 13.95 7.37 6.23
N SER A 94 15.09 6.84 6.64
CA SER A 94 16.39 7.17 6.04
C SER A 94 16.59 6.52 4.66
N ILE A 95 15.74 5.54 4.32
CA ILE A 95 15.79 4.81 3.06
C ILE A 95 14.97 5.57 2.01
N LEU A 96 15.64 5.97 0.92
CA LEU A 96 14.99 6.59 -0.22
C LEU A 96 14.29 5.52 -1.07
N PRO A 97 13.00 5.72 -1.42
CA PRO A 97 12.25 4.71 -2.16
C PRO A 97 12.65 4.65 -3.64
N ARG A 98 12.45 3.50 -4.27
CA ARG A 98 12.59 3.36 -5.72
C ARG A 98 11.31 3.87 -6.38
N ILE A 99 11.47 4.84 -7.29
CA ILE A 99 10.37 5.43 -8.04
C ILE A 99 10.46 4.91 -9.47
N TYR A 100 9.34 4.44 -10.00
CA TYR A 100 9.19 4.11 -11.41
C TYR A 100 8.21 5.10 -12.03
N ALA A 101 8.45 5.52 -13.26
CA ALA A 101 7.55 6.39 -14.00
C ALA A 101 7.24 5.80 -15.37
N ASN A 102 5.97 5.91 -15.74
CA ASN A 102 5.49 5.47 -17.04
C ASN A 102 5.83 6.52 -18.10
N GLN A 103 6.26 6.03 -19.25
CA GLN A 103 6.56 6.85 -20.40
C GLN A 103 5.33 6.97 -21.29
N VAL A 104 5.11 8.19 -21.78
CA VAL A 104 4.07 8.49 -22.76
C VAL A 104 4.64 9.34 -23.88
N VAL A 105 3.94 9.37 -25.01
CA VAL A 105 4.29 10.28 -26.11
C VAL A 105 4.05 11.72 -25.65
N LEU A 106 4.93 12.64 -26.03
CA LEU A 106 4.91 14.03 -25.58
C LEU A 106 3.58 14.74 -25.90
N ASP A 107 2.97 14.39 -27.03
CA ASP A 107 1.72 14.95 -27.57
C ASP A 107 0.46 14.18 -27.16
N ILE A 108 0.54 13.34 -26.11
CA ILE A 108 -0.63 12.65 -25.52
C ILE A 108 -1.82 13.60 -25.33
N SER A 109 -3.00 13.17 -25.76
CA SER A 109 -4.22 13.97 -25.66
C SER A 109 -4.72 14.06 -24.22
N ALA A 110 -5.45 15.13 -23.90
CA ALA A 110 -6.06 15.29 -22.58
C ALA A 110 -7.02 14.13 -22.23
N SER A 111 -7.75 13.61 -23.22
CA SER A 111 -8.63 12.45 -23.02
C SER A 111 -7.84 11.18 -22.72
N ASP A 112 -6.77 10.89 -23.45
CA ASP A 112 -5.97 9.68 -23.20
C ASP A 112 -5.26 9.75 -21.83
N LEU A 113 -4.79 10.94 -21.43
CA LEU A 113 -4.24 11.15 -20.09
C LEU A 113 -5.31 10.93 -19.01
N SER A 114 -6.53 11.44 -19.21
CA SER A 114 -7.63 11.21 -18.26
C SER A 114 -7.98 9.72 -18.14
N THR A 115 -8.01 8.99 -19.26
CA THR A 115 -8.20 7.54 -19.26
C THR A 115 -7.06 6.83 -18.54
N ALA A 116 -5.80 7.26 -18.71
CA ALA A 116 -4.66 6.72 -17.97
C ALA A 116 -4.79 6.91 -16.46
N ILE A 117 -5.27 8.08 -16.03
CA ILE A 117 -5.54 8.41 -14.62
C ILE A 117 -6.67 7.51 -14.08
N GLU A 118 -7.81 7.45 -14.77
CA GLU A 118 -8.99 6.69 -14.34
C GLU A 118 -8.75 5.18 -14.29
N SER A 119 -7.93 4.67 -15.20
CA SER A 119 -7.55 3.24 -15.25
C SER A 119 -6.42 2.88 -14.29
N ASN A 120 -5.97 3.83 -13.47
CA ASN A 120 -4.87 3.66 -12.52
C ASN A 120 -3.54 3.22 -13.18
N GLN A 121 -3.39 3.48 -14.48
CA GLN A 121 -2.20 3.13 -15.27
C GLN A 121 -1.05 4.13 -15.10
N LEU A 122 -1.17 5.08 -14.17
CA LEU A 122 -0.06 5.94 -13.74
C LEU A 122 0.79 5.28 -12.66
N GLU A 123 0.21 4.32 -11.97
CA GLU A 123 0.93 3.50 -11.01
C GLU A 123 1.77 2.54 -11.83
N ALA A 124 3.09 2.64 -11.70
CA ALA A 124 4.03 1.71 -12.29
C ALA A 124 3.98 0.35 -11.55
N ASN A 125 2.77 -0.19 -11.39
CA ASN A 125 2.58 -1.56 -10.99
C ASN A 125 2.96 -2.39 -12.23
N HIS A 126 3.88 -3.33 -12.04
CA HIS A 126 4.44 -4.21 -13.06
C HIS A 126 3.41 -5.15 -13.71
N GLU A 127 2.12 -4.82 -13.70
CA GLU A 127 1.07 -5.63 -14.30
C GLU A 127 1.19 -5.54 -15.83
N GLU A 128 1.70 -6.65 -16.37
CA GLU A 128 1.87 -6.93 -17.79
C GLU A 128 0.56 -6.65 -18.54
N GLY A 129 0.58 -5.66 -19.44
CA GLY A 129 -0.43 -5.53 -20.50
C GLY A 129 -1.28 -4.26 -20.53
N SER A 130 -1.06 -3.27 -19.67
CA SER A 130 -1.91 -2.07 -19.66
C SER A 130 -1.15 -0.76 -19.46
N SER A 131 -0.13 -0.51 -20.27
CA SER A 131 0.51 0.81 -20.35
C SER A 131 -0.12 1.63 -21.49
N VAL A 132 -0.72 2.79 -21.19
CA VAL A 132 -1.37 3.71 -22.18
C VAL A 132 -0.48 4.10 -23.37
N GLY A 133 0.84 3.86 -23.36
CA GLY A 133 1.61 4.13 -24.57
C GLY A 133 3.05 3.67 -24.65
N GLY A 134 3.72 3.35 -23.53
CA GLY A 134 5.13 2.98 -23.58
C GLY A 134 5.62 2.27 -22.33
N GLY A 135 6.93 2.02 -22.29
CA GLY A 135 7.57 1.37 -21.16
C GLY A 135 7.59 2.21 -19.89
N TYR A 136 8.15 1.63 -18.83
CA TYR A 136 8.40 2.33 -17.58
C TYR A 136 9.89 2.38 -17.29
N PHE A 137 10.29 3.41 -16.53
CA PHE A 137 11.67 3.64 -16.14
C PHE A 137 11.79 3.80 -14.64
N GLY A 138 12.78 3.12 -14.06
CA GLY A 138 13.30 3.44 -12.75
C GLY A 138 14.02 4.78 -12.76
N LEU A 139 13.72 5.63 -11.79
CA LEU A 139 14.26 6.98 -11.71
C LEU A 139 15.43 7.05 -10.73
N SER A 140 16.58 7.55 -11.20
CA SER A 140 17.55 8.19 -10.33
C SER A 140 17.17 9.66 -10.21
N TYR A 141 16.99 10.15 -8.99
CA TYR A 141 16.44 11.48 -8.76
C TYR A 141 17.18 12.20 -7.65
N SER A 142 17.04 13.53 -7.64
CA SER A 142 17.39 14.35 -6.50
C SER A 142 16.19 15.18 -6.10
N TYR A 143 16.06 15.42 -4.79
CA TYR A 143 15.05 16.33 -4.30
C TYR A 143 15.58 17.20 -3.18
N SER A 144 14.98 18.38 -3.02
CA SER A 144 15.24 19.26 -1.89
C SER A 144 13.96 19.86 -1.38
N LEU A 145 13.92 20.09 -0.06
CA LEU A 145 12.80 20.74 0.62
C LEU A 145 13.34 21.97 1.34
N ARG A 146 12.79 23.15 1.04
CA ARG A 146 13.27 24.41 1.58
C ARG A 146 12.12 25.25 2.11
N PRO A 147 12.22 25.84 3.30
CA PRO A 147 11.21 26.77 3.77
C PRO A 147 11.24 28.05 2.93
N ILE A 148 10.07 28.49 2.48
CA ILE A 148 9.87 29.78 1.82
C ILE A 148 9.51 30.78 2.93
N ARG A 149 10.33 31.83 3.06
CA ARG A 149 9.96 32.96 3.91
C ARG A 149 8.89 33.78 3.22
N THR A 150 7.64 33.52 3.52
CA THR A 150 6.54 34.38 3.09
C THR A 150 6.55 35.63 3.96
N SER A 151 6.85 36.78 3.37
CA SER A 151 6.68 38.10 4.02
C SER A 151 5.22 38.55 4.11
N ILE A 152 4.28 37.65 3.75
CA ILE A 152 2.85 37.91 3.80
C ILE A 152 2.42 37.72 5.27
N GLU A 153 2.51 38.80 6.04
CA GLU A 153 1.71 38.97 7.24
C GLU A 153 0.24 38.83 6.81
N SER A 154 -0.46 37.80 7.28
CA SER A 154 -1.89 37.65 7.02
C SER A 154 -2.63 38.83 7.63
N SER A 155 -2.92 39.86 6.83
CA SER A 155 -3.50 41.13 7.26
C SER A 155 -5.00 41.05 7.60
N TYR A 156 -5.52 39.86 7.92
CA TYR A 156 -6.91 39.64 8.28
C TYR A 156 -7.01 38.51 9.31
N SER A 157 -6.79 38.84 10.57
CA SER A 157 -7.31 38.06 11.69
C SER A 157 -8.41 38.89 12.33
N ALA A 158 -9.68 38.53 12.03
CA ALA A 158 -10.86 39.16 12.62
C ALA A 158 -11.03 38.81 14.11
N ASP A 159 -10.22 37.88 14.60
CA ASP A 159 -10.12 37.46 15.99
C ASP A 159 -8.72 37.86 16.47
N GLY A 160 -8.59 38.50 17.62
CA GLY A 160 -7.33 39.06 18.17
C GLY A 160 -6.26 38.02 18.55
N SER A 161 -6.31 36.84 17.92
CA SER A 161 -5.39 35.73 18.00
C SER A 161 -4.13 36.01 17.18
N THR A 162 -2.98 35.80 17.81
CA THR A 162 -1.62 36.05 17.33
C THR A 162 -1.38 35.66 15.87
N ASN A 163 -0.87 36.60 15.06
CA ASN A 163 -0.33 36.38 13.72
C ASN A 163 0.71 35.24 13.73
N ARG A 164 0.31 34.03 13.38
CA ARG A 164 1.26 32.95 13.07
C ARG A 164 1.65 33.05 11.60
N PRO A 165 2.94 33.14 11.26
CA PRO A 165 3.36 33.06 9.87
C PRO A 165 2.95 31.70 9.31
N LEU A 166 2.31 31.71 8.14
CA LEU A 166 2.04 30.49 7.38
C LEU A 166 3.39 29.89 6.95
N ASN A 167 3.66 28.64 7.33
CA ASN A 167 4.86 27.96 6.87
C ASN A 167 4.60 27.40 5.47
N ALA A 168 5.31 27.95 4.49
CA ALA A 168 5.33 27.42 3.13
C ALA A 168 6.66 26.70 2.85
N LEU A 169 6.62 25.60 2.12
CA LEU A 169 7.78 24.82 1.71
C LEU A 169 7.85 24.75 0.19
N LEU A 170 9.04 24.92 -0.36
CA LEU A 170 9.37 24.64 -1.74
C LEU A 170 9.96 23.24 -1.82
N PHE A 171 9.25 22.33 -2.48
CA PHE A 171 9.76 21.03 -2.84
C PHE A 171 10.23 21.06 -4.30
N GLN A 172 11.48 20.68 -4.53
CA GLN A 172 12.05 20.57 -5.87
C GLN A 172 12.42 19.11 -6.11
N PHE A 173 12.01 18.54 -7.23
CA PHE A 173 12.30 17.17 -7.63
C PHE A 173 12.86 17.15 -9.06
N ASP A 174 14.04 16.54 -9.22
CA ASP A 174 14.78 16.51 -10.47
C ASP A 174 15.19 15.07 -10.83
N VAL A 175 14.87 14.65 -12.05
CA VAL A 175 15.16 13.29 -12.55
C VAL A 175 16.51 13.30 -13.26
N LEU A 176 17.51 12.64 -12.68
CA LEU A 176 18.90 12.70 -13.14
C LEU A 176 19.24 11.64 -14.19
N GLU A 177 18.70 10.43 -14.04
CA GLU A 177 19.00 9.29 -14.90
C GLU A 177 17.81 8.31 -14.89
N LEU A 178 17.52 7.75 -16.05
CA LEU A 178 16.53 6.71 -16.25
C LEU A 178 17.20 5.35 -16.32
N HIS A 179 16.53 4.33 -15.81
CA HIS A 179 16.97 2.96 -15.87
C HIS A 179 15.82 2.06 -16.32
N SER A 180 16.06 1.17 -17.27
CA SER A 180 15.07 0.19 -17.68
C SER A 180 15.71 -1.17 -17.82
N ASP A 181 15.03 -2.18 -17.25
CA ASP A 181 15.34 -3.59 -17.39
C ASP A 181 14.39 -4.26 -18.41
N LEU A 182 13.61 -3.47 -19.17
CA LEU A 182 12.63 -3.96 -20.14
C LEU A 182 13.28 -4.51 -21.43
N PRO A 183 14.26 -3.84 -22.06
CA PRO A 183 14.97 -4.40 -23.21
C PRO A 183 15.82 -5.61 -22.80
N GLU A 184 16.24 -6.42 -23.79
CA GLU A 184 17.10 -7.60 -23.56
C GLU A 184 18.39 -7.25 -22.79
N HIS A 185 18.91 -6.04 -23.01
CA HIS A 185 20.05 -5.51 -22.29
C HIS A 185 19.60 -4.33 -21.41
N PRO A 186 19.84 -4.37 -20.09
CA PRO A 186 19.53 -3.26 -19.21
C PRO A 186 20.17 -1.97 -19.71
N MET A 187 19.37 -0.91 -19.77
CA MET A 187 19.80 0.38 -20.27
C MET A 187 19.77 1.44 -19.18
N SER A 188 20.66 2.42 -19.27
CA SER A 188 20.56 3.64 -18.47
C SER A 188 20.80 4.87 -19.33
N HIS A 189 19.97 5.89 -19.12
CA HIS A 189 20.01 7.12 -19.89
C HIS A 189 20.11 8.32 -18.95
N LYS A 190 21.19 9.08 -19.07
CA LYS A 190 21.43 10.25 -18.21
C LYS A 190 20.76 11.48 -18.79
N LEU A 191 19.85 12.05 -18.01
CA LEU A 191 19.18 13.30 -18.32
C LEU A 191 20.14 14.45 -18.01
N GLN A 192 20.94 14.88 -18.98
CA GLN A 192 21.88 16.00 -18.83
C GLN A 192 21.49 17.24 -19.64
N SER A 193 20.41 17.16 -20.42
CA SER A 193 19.94 18.30 -21.21
C SER A 193 19.65 19.51 -20.29
N PRO A 194 20.09 20.73 -20.64
CA PRO A 194 19.74 21.94 -19.91
C PRO A 194 18.24 22.26 -20.00
N ASP A 195 17.59 21.82 -21.08
CA ASP A 195 16.16 22.00 -21.32
C ASP A 195 15.31 21.01 -20.52
N GLN A 196 15.94 20.02 -19.88
CA GLN A 196 15.25 19.09 -18.99
C GLN A 196 14.59 19.87 -17.85
N LYS A 197 13.27 19.72 -17.74
CA LYS A 197 12.51 20.36 -16.68
C LYS A 197 12.58 19.56 -15.38
N LYS A 198 12.55 20.27 -14.26
CA LYS A 198 12.39 19.73 -12.90
C LYS A 198 11.03 20.16 -12.35
N LEU A 199 10.49 19.35 -11.45
CA LEU A 199 9.21 19.61 -10.78
C LEU A 199 9.44 20.52 -9.57
N GLU A 200 8.68 21.60 -9.47
CA GLU A 200 8.64 22.47 -8.30
C GLU A 200 7.22 22.55 -7.74
N LEU A 201 7.09 22.22 -6.46
CA LEU A 201 5.83 22.25 -5.72
C LEU A 201 5.93 23.24 -4.56
N ILE A 202 4.90 24.06 -4.39
CA ILE A 202 4.75 24.92 -3.23
C ILE A 202 3.71 24.27 -2.31
N LEU A 203 4.19 23.82 -1.15
CA LEU A 203 3.39 23.20 -0.10
C LEU A 203 3.08 24.24 0.97
N LEU A 204 1.82 24.40 1.33
CA LEU A 204 1.40 25.30 2.40
C LEU A 204 0.91 24.48 3.59
N GLU A 205 1.41 24.78 4.78
CA GLU A 205 0.92 24.14 6.01
C GLU A 205 -0.53 24.57 6.29
N LYS A 206 -1.42 23.59 6.47
CA LYS A 206 -2.82 23.84 6.84
C LYS A 206 -2.93 24.14 8.33
N PRO A 207 -3.73 25.14 8.73
CA PRO A 207 -4.01 25.36 10.14
C PRO A 207 -4.72 24.15 10.72
N VAL A 208 -4.29 23.68 11.89
CA VAL A 208 -4.94 22.58 12.61
C VAL A 208 -6.32 23.04 13.07
N LEU A 209 -7.37 22.56 12.41
CA LEU A 209 -8.76 22.92 12.73
C LEU A 209 -9.37 22.01 13.82
N SER A 210 -8.77 20.85 14.06
CA SER A 210 -9.22 19.87 15.05
C SER A 210 -8.04 19.20 15.76
N PRO A 211 -8.14 18.92 17.09
CA PRO A 211 -7.10 18.21 17.83
C PRO A 211 -6.87 16.77 17.39
N LEU A 212 -7.76 16.19 16.57
CA LEU A 212 -7.56 14.86 15.97
C LEU A 212 -6.80 14.91 14.64
N GLN A 213 -6.57 16.08 14.06
CA GLN A 213 -5.81 16.21 12.81
C GLN A 213 -4.30 16.14 13.08
N PRO A 214 -3.52 15.49 12.18
CA PRO A 214 -2.07 15.48 12.30
C PRO A 214 -1.53 16.92 12.30
N ALA A 215 -0.58 17.19 13.19
CA ALA A 215 -0.11 18.54 13.50
C ALA A 215 0.63 19.26 12.35
N ALA A 216 0.86 18.59 11.21
CA ALA A 216 1.56 19.12 10.05
C ALA A 216 0.96 18.59 8.74
N ALA A 217 -0.31 18.92 8.48
CA ALA A 217 -0.94 18.67 7.19
C ALA A 217 -0.52 19.76 6.20
N TYR A 218 -0.22 19.39 4.96
CA TYR A 218 0.13 20.33 3.89
C TYR A 218 -0.92 20.31 2.78
N GLU A 219 -0.88 21.31 1.91
CA GLU A 219 -1.66 21.38 0.68
C GLU A 219 -0.78 21.91 -0.46
N ILE A 220 -0.95 21.35 -1.66
CA ILE A 220 -0.24 21.77 -2.86
C ILE A 220 -0.93 23.00 -3.44
N ILE A 221 -0.36 24.19 -3.22
CA ILE A 221 -0.92 25.45 -3.73
C ILE A 221 -0.53 25.71 -5.18
N ASN A 222 0.69 25.29 -5.54
CA ASN A 222 1.20 25.50 -6.87
C ASN A 222 2.13 24.34 -7.27
N ALA A 223 2.04 23.95 -8.53
CA ALA A 223 2.90 22.97 -9.16
C ALA A 223 3.35 23.50 -10.51
N SER A 224 4.64 23.46 -10.77
CA SER A 224 5.22 23.98 -12.01
C SER A 224 6.40 23.15 -12.46
N LEU A 225 6.59 23.06 -13.77
CA LEU A 225 7.79 22.50 -14.36
C LEU A 225 8.72 23.65 -14.75
N THR A 226 9.87 23.71 -14.11
CA THR A 226 10.85 24.77 -14.35
C THR A 226 12.08 24.20 -15.07
N PRO A 227 12.69 24.91 -16.01
CA PRO A 227 13.96 24.51 -16.59
C PRO A 227 15.04 24.36 -15.52
N ARG A 228 16.01 23.47 -15.75
CA ARG A 228 17.16 23.38 -14.86
C ARG A 228 17.97 24.67 -14.89
N SER A 229 18.43 25.08 -13.72
CA SER A 229 19.39 26.17 -13.62
C SER A 229 20.70 25.74 -14.29
N HIS A 230 21.20 26.56 -15.22
CA HIS A 230 22.53 26.37 -15.83
C HIS A 230 23.67 26.32 -14.80
N ASN A 231 23.43 26.87 -13.60
CA ASN A 231 24.31 26.75 -12.45
C ASN A 231 23.65 25.81 -11.44
N PRO A 232 23.91 24.49 -11.50
CA PRO A 232 23.43 23.59 -10.47
C PRO A 232 24.07 24.00 -9.13
N PRO A 233 23.30 24.01 -8.03
CA PRO A 233 23.90 24.16 -6.71
C PRO A 233 24.93 23.04 -6.50
N PRO A 234 26.01 23.30 -5.75
CA PRO A 234 27.03 22.29 -5.51
C PRO A 234 26.39 20.99 -4.97
N PRO A 235 26.87 19.81 -5.41
CA PRO A 235 26.23 18.51 -5.16
C PRO A 235 26.13 18.11 -3.68
N SER A 236 26.69 18.91 -2.77
CA SER A 236 26.78 18.67 -1.34
C SER A 236 25.92 19.64 -0.50
N SER A 237 24.92 20.30 -1.08
CA SER A 237 23.97 21.06 -0.26
C SER A 237 23.31 20.11 0.74
N PRO A 238 23.42 20.35 2.07
CA PRO A 238 22.90 19.43 3.09
C PRO A 238 21.38 19.22 3.01
N LEU A 239 20.68 20.06 2.25
CA LEU A 239 19.24 20.04 2.05
C LEU A 239 18.80 19.22 0.82
N THR A 240 19.76 18.74 0.01
CA THR A 240 19.47 17.98 -1.21
C THR A 240 19.78 16.51 -0.97
N ARG A 241 18.80 15.65 -1.20
CA ARG A 241 18.96 14.20 -1.14
C ARG A 241 18.97 13.65 -2.55
N THR A 242 19.93 12.76 -2.84
CA THR A 242 20.07 12.15 -4.17
C THR A 242 19.96 10.63 -4.03
N MET A 243 19.12 10.04 -4.87
CA MET A 243 18.91 8.62 -5.03
C MET A 243 19.43 8.21 -6.39
N LYS A 244 20.28 7.18 -6.43
CA LYS A 244 20.74 6.57 -7.67
C LYS A 244 20.14 5.19 -7.78
N PHE A 245 19.31 4.98 -8.78
CA PHE A 245 18.50 3.78 -8.92
C PHE A 245 19.29 2.46 -8.80
N PRO A 246 20.44 2.24 -9.48
CA PRO A 246 21.16 0.98 -9.39
C PRO A 246 21.88 0.75 -8.05
N GLU A 247 22.22 1.83 -7.32
CA GLU A 247 22.92 1.76 -6.04
C GLU A 247 21.99 1.45 -4.86
N TRP A 248 20.67 1.48 -5.06
CA TRP A 248 19.66 1.35 -4.01
C TRP A 248 18.75 0.13 -4.24
N ASP A 249 18.28 -0.46 -3.16
CA ASP A 249 17.25 -1.51 -3.15
C ASP A 249 16.28 -1.33 -1.97
N ALA A 250 15.40 -2.30 -1.73
CA ALA A 250 14.42 -2.28 -0.64
C ALA A 250 15.05 -2.16 0.76
N PHE A 251 16.34 -2.48 0.90
CA PHE A 251 17.09 -2.42 2.16
C PHE A 251 17.96 -1.16 2.25
N GLY A 252 17.85 -0.23 1.29
CA GLY A 252 18.60 1.01 1.25
C GLY A 252 19.78 0.99 0.30
N LYS A 253 20.81 1.80 0.59
CA LYS A 253 21.97 1.94 -0.27
C LYS A 253 22.90 0.72 -0.15
N LYS A 254 23.14 0.04 -1.27
CA LYS A 254 24.04 -1.11 -1.36
C LYS A 254 25.44 -0.75 -0.85
N GLY A 255 26.05 -1.67 -0.09
CA GLY A 255 27.38 -1.49 0.47
C GLY A 255 27.45 -0.66 1.77
N THR A 256 26.31 -0.22 2.31
CA THR A 256 26.25 0.44 3.63
C THR A 256 26.04 -0.58 4.75
N ALA A 257 26.47 -0.26 5.98
CA ALA A 257 26.27 -1.14 7.13
C ALA A 257 24.77 -1.28 7.50
N SER A 258 23.99 -0.22 7.31
CA SER A 258 22.52 -0.26 7.48
C SER A 258 21.89 -1.23 6.49
N HIS A 259 22.33 -1.23 5.23
CA HIS A 259 21.86 -2.17 4.22
C HIS A 259 22.12 -3.63 4.61
N ALA A 260 23.34 -3.94 5.06
CA ALA A 260 23.68 -5.28 5.53
C ALA A 260 22.79 -5.72 6.72
N ALA A 261 22.60 -4.83 7.70
CA ALA A 261 21.75 -5.09 8.87
C ALA A 261 20.28 -5.31 8.48
N SER A 262 19.72 -4.45 7.63
CA SER A 262 18.34 -4.56 7.15
C SER A 262 18.12 -5.83 6.32
N ARG A 263 19.07 -6.17 5.44
CA ARG A 263 19.02 -7.41 4.65
C ARG A 263 19.11 -8.66 5.51
N MET A 264 20.01 -8.68 6.50
CA MET A 264 20.13 -9.79 7.45
C MET A 264 18.88 -9.91 8.31
N GLY A 265 18.33 -8.79 8.78
CA GLY A 265 17.09 -8.75 9.55
C GLY A 265 15.90 -9.31 8.75
N ALA A 266 15.74 -8.89 7.49
CA ALA A 266 14.71 -9.43 6.61
C ALA A 266 14.90 -10.93 6.35
N SER A 267 16.12 -11.36 6.04
CA SER A 267 16.43 -12.79 5.85
C SER A 267 16.18 -13.61 7.12
N PHE A 268 16.42 -13.02 8.30
CA PHE A 268 16.15 -13.65 9.59
C PHE A 268 14.65 -13.73 9.88
N LEU A 269 13.89 -12.68 9.55
CA LEU A 269 12.43 -12.69 9.65
C LEU A 269 11.81 -13.71 8.69
N ASP A 270 12.29 -13.78 7.45
CA ASP A 270 11.88 -14.80 6.47
C ASP A 270 12.24 -16.22 6.94
N TYR A 271 13.38 -16.36 7.62
CA TYR A 271 13.78 -17.62 8.23
C TYR A 271 12.91 -17.99 9.44
N ILE A 272 12.54 -17.04 10.32
CA ILE A 272 11.62 -17.29 11.43
C ILE A 272 10.19 -17.54 10.93
N SER A 273 9.76 -16.81 9.90
CA SER A 273 8.45 -16.98 9.29
C SER A 273 8.41 -18.21 8.37
N SER A 274 9.57 -18.82 8.07
CA SER A 274 9.63 -20.07 7.35
C SER A 274 8.77 -21.12 8.05
N GLY A 275 8.09 -21.95 7.24
CA GLY A 275 7.10 -22.91 7.74
C GLY A 275 7.64 -23.86 8.82
N VAL A 276 8.95 -24.10 8.86
CA VAL A 276 9.60 -24.95 9.86
C VAL A 276 9.61 -24.29 11.25
N TRP A 277 9.97 -23.02 11.34
CA TRP A 277 9.97 -22.28 12.60
C TRP A 277 8.57 -21.91 13.06
N ALA A 278 7.69 -21.57 12.12
CA ALA A 278 6.28 -21.37 12.41
C ALA A 278 5.65 -22.65 13.01
N LEU A 279 5.95 -23.82 12.44
CA LEU A 279 5.50 -25.12 12.98
C LEU A 279 6.10 -25.38 14.36
N PHE A 280 7.39 -25.11 14.55
CA PHE A 280 8.05 -25.28 15.85
C PHE A 280 7.42 -24.39 16.94
N MET A 281 7.21 -23.10 16.67
CA MET A 281 6.56 -22.17 17.61
C MET A 281 5.10 -22.54 17.87
N PHE A 282 4.39 -23.05 16.87
CA PHE A 282 3.04 -23.59 17.02
C PHE A 282 3.02 -24.80 17.97
N CYS A 283 3.93 -25.77 17.78
CA CYS A 283 4.07 -26.91 18.68
C CYS A 283 4.42 -26.48 20.12
N LEU A 284 5.35 -25.54 20.30
CA LEU A 284 5.69 -25.00 21.62
C LEU A 284 4.49 -24.30 22.28
N SER A 285 3.69 -23.55 21.50
CA SER A 285 2.48 -22.90 22.01
C SER A 285 1.45 -23.91 22.51
N ILE A 286 1.24 -25.03 21.79
CA ILE A 286 0.36 -26.12 22.23
C ILE A 286 0.86 -26.76 23.52
N ILE A 287 2.17 -27.04 23.62
CA ILE A 287 2.76 -27.62 24.84
C ILE A 287 2.61 -26.66 26.02
N ALA A 288 2.87 -25.36 25.81
CA ALA A 288 2.70 -24.35 26.85
C ALA A 288 1.25 -24.24 27.31
N LEU A 289 0.29 -24.23 26.37
CA LEU A 289 -1.14 -24.24 26.69
C LEU A 289 -1.54 -25.48 27.48
N PHE A 290 -1.04 -26.65 27.09
CA PHE A 290 -1.27 -27.90 27.83
C PHE A 290 -0.74 -27.81 29.26
N VAL A 291 0.47 -27.29 29.46
CA VAL A 291 1.05 -27.09 30.80
C VAL A 291 0.19 -26.12 31.62
N VAL A 292 -0.25 -25.01 31.04
CA VAL A 292 -1.13 -24.05 31.73
C VAL A 292 -2.46 -24.71 32.13
N VAL A 293 -3.05 -25.53 31.26
CA VAL A 293 -4.28 -26.29 31.59
C VAL A 293 -4.01 -27.30 32.71
N CYS A 294 -2.90 -28.05 32.66
CA CYS A 294 -2.53 -28.97 33.73
C CYS A 294 -2.30 -28.27 35.07
N LEU A 295 -1.61 -27.13 35.07
CA LEU A 295 -1.42 -26.31 36.26
C LEU A 295 -2.76 -25.77 36.77
N PHE A 296 -3.65 -25.33 35.87
CA PHE A 296 -4.99 -24.92 36.22
C PHE A 296 -5.82 -26.08 36.79
N CYS A 297 -5.68 -27.31 36.30
CA CYS A 297 -6.33 -28.47 36.89
C CYS A 297 -5.75 -28.80 38.27
N ILE A 298 -4.44 -28.80 38.46
CA ILE A 298 -3.81 -29.14 39.74
C ILE A 298 -4.13 -28.08 40.81
N PHE A 299 -3.93 -26.80 40.48
CA PHE A 299 -4.10 -25.70 41.43
C PHE A 299 -5.54 -25.18 41.49
N GLY A 300 -6.29 -25.23 40.38
CA GLY A 300 -7.68 -24.78 40.31
C GLY A 300 -8.69 -25.84 40.75
N CYS A 301 -8.47 -27.14 40.49
CA CYS A 301 -9.37 -28.17 41.06
C CYS A 301 -9.13 -28.40 42.56
N GLY A 302 -7.97 -28.01 43.11
CA GLY A 302 -7.75 -27.96 44.55
C GLY A 302 -8.68 -26.98 45.29
N TRP A 303 -9.33 -26.06 44.56
CA TRP A 303 -10.32 -25.15 45.13
C TRP A 303 -11.73 -25.75 45.25
N CYS A 304 -12.01 -26.87 44.58
CA CYS A 304 -13.32 -27.55 44.62
C CYS A 304 -13.39 -28.69 45.65
N GLU A 305 -12.30 -29.01 46.37
CA GLU A 305 -12.33 -30.09 47.36
C GLU A 305 -13.14 -29.74 48.64
N ASP A 306 -13.40 -28.45 48.91
CA ASP A 306 -14.16 -28.02 50.08
C ASP A 306 -15.66 -28.38 50.01
N GLU A 307 -16.23 -28.58 48.82
CA GLU A 307 -17.65 -28.99 48.70
C GLU A 307 -17.87 -30.47 49.03
N TYR A 308 -16.90 -31.34 48.77
CA TYR A 308 -17.02 -32.77 49.06
C TYR A 308 -16.87 -33.08 50.56
N ALA A 309 -15.99 -32.35 51.27
CA ALA A 309 -15.87 -32.43 52.73
C ALA A 309 -17.12 -31.88 53.44
N SER A 310 -17.76 -30.85 52.88
CA SER A 310 -19.02 -30.27 53.36
C SER A 310 -20.20 -31.25 53.23
N ALA A 311 -20.22 -32.08 52.18
CA ALA A 311 -21.27 -33.08 51.96
C ALA A 311 -21.20 -34.30 52.89
N GLN A 312 -20.01 -34.65 53.41
CA GLN A 312 -19.86 -35.81 54.30
C GLN A 312 -20.08 -35.51 55.80
N HIS A 313 -19.98 -34.26 56.24
CA HIS A 313 -20.20 -33.90 57.65
C HIS A 313 -21.69 -33.84 58.08
N GLY A 314 -22.65 -33.98 57.15
CA GLY A 314 -24.08 -33.87 57.44
C GLY A 314 -24.78 -35.12 58.01
N LYS A 315 -24.10 -36.28 58.16
CA LYS A 315 -24.79 -37.55 58.51
C LYS A 315 -24.27 -38.25 59.77
N LYS A 316 -24.16 -37.51 60.88
CA LYS A 316 -24.05 -38.10 62.23
C LYS A 316 -25.27 -37.72 63.08
N ARG A 317 -26.28 -38.60 63.11
CA ARG A 317 -27.10 -38.99 64.29
C ARG A 317 -28.39 -39.71 63.86
N ARG A 318 -28.41 -41.04 63.99
CA ARG A 318 -29.45 -41.80 64.73
C ARG A 318 -29.22 -43.31 64.63
N GLY A 319 -28.72 -43.86 65.74
CA GLY A 319 -29.24 -45.04 66.43
C GLY A 319 -29.32 -46.40 65.72
N GLY A 320 -28.64 -47.39 66.32
CA GLY A 320 -29.33 -48.64 66.67
C GLY A 320 -28.67 -49.96 66.23
N SER A 321 -27.96 -50.57 67.18
CA SER A 321 -28.05 -52.00 67.55
C SER A 321 -27.72 -53.09 66.51
N GLY A 322 -26.65 -53.84 66.80
CA GLY A 322 -26.75 -55.30 66.90
C GLY A 322 -25.92 -56.14 65.92
N GLY A 323 -24.87 -56.80 66.46
CA GLY A 323 -24.65 -58.24 66.25
C GLY A 323 -24.03 -58.72 64.94
N GLY A 324 -22.71 -58.93 64.97
CA GLY A 324 -22.10 -60.27 64.88
C GLY A 324 -22.22 -61.11 63.60
N GLY A 325 -21.06 -61.62 63.17
CA GLY A 325 -20.96 -62.99 62.62
C GLY A 325 -20.76 -63.07 61.11
N GLY A 326 -19.59 -63.55 60.69
CA GLY A 326 -19.25 -63.78 59.29
C GLY A 326 -19.99 -64.94 58.65
N GLY A 327 -19.80 -65.09 57.34
CA GLY A 327 -20.31 -66.21 56.57
C GLY A 327 -20.23 -65.94 55.09
N TRP A 328 -19.24 -66.55 54.44
CA TRP A 328 -19.15 -66.68 52.99
C TRP A 328 -20.25 -67.58 52.45
N GLY A 329 -20.78 -67.20 51.29
CA GLY A 329 -21.46 -68.08 50.33
C GLY A 329 -22.92 -68.37 50.62
N ASP A 330 -23.84 -67.75 49.88
CA ASP A 330 -24.61 -68.54 48.93
C ASP A 330 -25.21 -67.68 47.80
N VAL A 331 -25.11 -68.25 46.61
CA VAL A 331 -25.70 -67.79 45.36
C VAL A 331 -27.13 -68.33 45.31
N GLU A 332 -28.03 -67.60 44.65
CA GLU A 332 -29.45 -67.93 44.47
C GLU A 332 -30.43 -67.60 45.61
N LYS A 333 -30.87 -66.33 45.65
CA LYS A 333 -32.28 -65.90 45.49
C LYS A 333 -32.48 -64.56 46.17
N GLY A 334 -32.86 -63.54 45.41
CA GLY A 334 -33.39 -62.32 46.04
C GLY A 334 -33.48 -61.09 45.17
N LYS A 335 -34.21 -61.20 44.05
CA LYS A 335 -35.10 -60.16 43.48
C LYS A 335 -34.86 -58.70 43.96
N GLY A 336 -34.38 -57.86 43.06
CA GLY A 336 -34.72 -56.43 43.10
C GLY A 336 -33.67 -55.52 42.50
N LYS A 337 -34.05 -54.89 41.37
CA LYS A 337 -33.39 -53.74 40.71
C LYS A 337 -32.22 -54.06 39.80
N GLY A 338 -32.56 -54.65 38.65
CA GLY A 338 -31.72 -54.68 37.47
C GLY A 338 -32.56 -55.04 36.25
N ARG A 339 -33.51 -54.17 35.87
CA ARG A 339 -34.23 -54.33 34.60
C ARG A 339 -33.41 -53.60 33.55
N PHE A 340 -32.72 -54.35 32.69
CA PHE A 340 -32.21 -53.83 31.44
C PHE A 340 -33.41 -53.47 30.56
N LEU A 341 -33.56 -52.18 30.27
CA LEU A 341 -34.55 -51.65 29.35
C LEU A 341 -34.09 -51.99 27.92
N SER A 342 -35.02 -52.48 27.08
CA SER A 342 -34.72 -52.81 25.69
C SER A 342 -34.59 -51.53 24.84
N PRO A 343 -33.90 -51.58 23.68
CA PRO A 343 -33.64 -50.42 22.82
C PRO A 343 -34.89 -49.74 22.22
N GLU A 344 -36.07 -50.27 22.47
CA GLU A 344 -37.36 -49.76 21.98
C GLU A 344 -38.00 -48.77 22.97
N GLU A 345 -37.54 -48.72 24.23
CA GLU A 345 -38.01 -47.77 25.26
C GLU A 345 -37.11 -46.51 25.37
N LEU A 346 -35.99 -46.47 24.65
CA LEU A 346 -35.19 -45.26 24.41
C LEU A 346 -35.66 -44.62 23.11
N GLY A 347 -36.69 -43.77 23.19
CA GLY A 347 -37.42 -43.19 22.06
C GLY A 347 -36.58 -42.55 20.94
N ILE A 348 -36.08 -43.38 20.02
CA ILE A 348 -35.50 -42.99 18.73
C ILE A 348 -36.41 -43.53 17.64
N VAL A 349 -37.61 -42.95 17.55
CA VAL A 349 -38.40 -42.96 16.31
C VAL A 349 -38.81 -41.51 16.02
N GLY A 350 -37.80 -40.70 15.70
CA GLY A 350 -37.96 -39.39 15.11
C GLY A 350 -37.67 -39.46 13.62
N ARG A 351 -38.74 -39.49 12.81
CA ARG A 351 -38.72 -39.22 11.37
C ARG A 351 -37.89 -37.95 11.10
N GLY A 352 -36.72 -38.10 10.47
CA GLY A 352 -35.85 -37.02 10.05
C GLY A 352 -35.50 -37.15 8.57
N ARG A 353 -36.02 -36.21 7.80
CA ARG A 353 -35.96 -36.06 6.34
C ARG A 353 -34.52 -36.02 5.81
N ILE A 354 -34.21 -36.87 4.83
CA ILE A 354 -33.00 -36.75 4.00
C ILE A 354 -33.15 -35.50 3.12
N VAL A 355 -32.27 -34.52 3.32
CA VAL A 355 -32.06 -33.43 2.37
C VAL A 355 -30.75 -33.73 1.64
N GLY A 356 -30.88 -34.19 0.40
CA GLY A 356 -29.76 -34.21 -0.53
C GLY A 356 -29.44 -32.78 -0.95
N VAL A 357 -28.20 -32.35 -0.72
CA VAL A 357 -27.66 -31.16 -1.37
C VAL A 357 -26.95 -31.65 -2.62
N GLY A 358 -27.55 -31.36 -3.77
CA GLY A 358 -26.95 -31.57 -5.08
C GLY A 358 -25.76 -30.65 -5.26
N LYS A 359 -24.65 -31.24 -5.72
CA LYS A 359 -23.62 -30.57 -6.50
C LYS A 359 -24.16 -30.43 -7.92
N SER A 360 -24.15 -29.23 -8.46
CA SER A 360 -24.16 -28.96 -9.90
C SER A 360 -22.86 -28.26 -10.26
N ASP A 361 -22.39 -28.57 -11.46
CA ASP A 361 -21.13 -28.17 -12.10
C ASP A 361 -20.82 -26.66 -12.11
#